data_AF-A0A1N6TVK4-F1
#
_entry.id   AF-A0A1N6TVK4-F1
#
_cell.length_a   1.000
_cell.length_b   1.000
_cell.length_c   1.000
_cell.angle_alpha   90.00
_cell.angle_beta   90.00
_cell.angle_gamma   90.00
#
_symmetry.space_group_name_H-M   'P 1'
#
loop_
_entity.id
_entity.type
_entity.pdbx_description
1 polymer ?
#
loop_
_entity_poly.entity_id
_entity_poly.type
_entity_poly.pdbx_seq_one_letter_code
_entity_poly.pdbx_strand_id
1 'polypeptide(L)'
;MDLAFINDSYCNILKLFFSEKEANQLCAQKLLNEATDELSNSINQNFNNIISYGWTLSFLNVSKYININTDLYLEDFDDHVYKVTMQELSVKDFNIDILLDLTNYLIIRLRDKNPNEEFYRKFIHAECIKLIINKLDCYLDLCISNKKLTKEQIHNCSRILLKYSYCLNFIDIRKTSDSLINHIIFFINYFNNNSDTINLYHDEISFIILATINRKHKILLKSLYELYKLYFSQEKNIPFKKKNKSCVNNHDLIFLLTNRSTK
;
A
#
# COMPACT_ATOMS: atom_id res chain seq x y z
N MET A 1 -11.00 10.62 -4.18
CA MET A 1 -10.65 9.49 -5.08
C MET A 1 -10.40 8.30 -4.20
N ASP A 2 -11.07 7.18 -4.46
CA ASP A 2 -11.17 6.11 -3.47
C ASP A 2 -9.91 5.26 -3.37
N LEU A 3 -9.16 5.44 -2.27
CA LEU A 3 -7.99 4.63 -1.89
C LEU A 3 -8.39 3.21 -1.42
N ALA A 4 -9.61 2.77 -1.70
CA ALA A 4 -10.22 1.63 -1.04
C ALA A 4 -9.86 0.30 -1.73
N PHE A 5 -8.57 -0.04 -1.67
CA PHE A 5 -8.07 -1.43 -1.76
C PHE A 5 -8.89 -2.39 -0.88
N ILE A 6 -9.37 -1.86 0.25
CA ILE A 6 -10.23 -2.55 1.22
C ILE A 6 -11.63 -1.96 1.09
N ASN A 7 -12.60 -2.79 0.73
CA ASN A 7 -14.02 -2.41 0.70
C ASN A 7 -14.47 -1.85 2.06
N ASP A 8 -15.44 -0.94 2.06
CA ASP A 8 -15.96 -0.27 3.26
C ASP A 8 -16.44 -1.25 4.33
N SER A 9 -16.99 -2.40 3.92
CA SER A 9 -17.40 -3.48 4.83
C SER A 9 -16.23 -3.97 5.69
N TYR A 10 -15.08 -4.26 5.07
CA TYR A 10 -13.88 -4.72 5.77
C TYR A 10 -13.20 -3.60 6.57
N CYS A 11 -13.30 -2.35 6.11
CA CYS A 11 -12.88 -1.20 6.93
C CYS A 11 -13.68 -1.09 8.23
N ASN A 12 -14.98 -1.32 8.17
CA ASN A 12 -15.84 -1.33 9.36
C ASN A 12 -15.46 -2.47 10.31
N ILE A 13 -15.18 -3.67 9.79
CA ILE A 13 -14.66 -4.80 10.58
C ILE A 13 -13.37 -4.41 11.32
N LEU A 14 -12.40 -3.82 10.61
CA LEU A 14 -11.14 -3.36 11.21
C LEU A 14 -11.37 -2.33 12.33
N LYS A 15 -12.25 -1.36 12.10
CA LYS A 15 -12.59 -0.34 13.11
C LYS A 15 -13.20 -0.93 14.37
N LEU A 16 -14.05 -1.96 14.22
CA LEU A 16 -14.63 -2.67 15.35
C LEU A 16 -13.57 -3.45 16.13
N PHE A 17 -12.62 -4.11 15.45
CA PHE A 17 -11.47 -4.75 16.10
C PHE A 17 -10.54 -3.75 16.81
N PHE A 18 -10.37 -2.53 16.29
CA PHE A 18 -9.61 -1.47 16.95
C PHE A 18 -10.32 -0.84 18.15
N SER A 19 -11.58 -1.20 18.40
CA SER A 19 -12.29 -0.73 19.57
C SER A 19 -11.82 -1.47 20.83
N GLU A 20 -11.67 -0.74 21.93
CA GLU A 20 -11.38 -1.32 23.25
C GLU A 20 -12.59 -2.05 23.87
N LYS A 21 -13.78 -1.96 23.26
CA LYS A 21 -15.00 -2.59 23.77
C LYS A 21 -15.11 -4.03 23.27
N GLU A 22 -15.19 -4.98 24.22
CA GLU A 22 -15.36 -6.41 23.94
C GLU A 22 -16.58 -6.70 23.03
N ALA A 23 -17.72 -6.05 23.27
CA ALA A 23 -18.92 -6.19 22.43
C ALA A 23 -18.68 -5.85 20.95
N ASN A 24 -17.81 -4.87 20.67
CA ASN A 24 -17.45 -4.50 19.30
C ASN A 24 -16.55 -5.57 18.66
N GLN A 25 -15.65 -6.17 19.43
CA GLN A 25 -14.80 -7.26 18.95
C GLN A 25 -15.62 -8.52 18.63
N LEU A 26 -16.62 -8.85 19.46
CA LEU A 26 -17.56 -9.95 19.18
C LEU A 26 -18.38 -9.68 17.90
N CYS A 27 -18.85 -8.44 17.72
CA CYS A 27 -19.53 -8.03 16.50
C CYS A 27 -18.61 -8.16 15.27
N ALA A 28 -17.36 -7.71 15.39
CA ALA A 28 -16.37 -7.82 14.32
C ALA A 28 -16.11 -9.28 13.92
N GLN A 29 -15.98 -10.17 14.90
CA GLN A 29 -15.79 -11.60 14.65
C GLN A 29 -17.00 -12.22 13.93
N LYS A 30 -18.22 -11.84 14.32
CA LYS A 30 -19.44 -12.30 13.66
C LYS A 30 -19.47 -11.87 12.19
N LEU A 31 -19.20 -10.59 11.92
CA LEU A 31 -19.14 -10.06 10.55
C LEU A 31 -18.04 -10.72 9.70
N LEU A 32 -16.89 -11.04 10.31
CA LEU A 32 -15.81 -11.74 9.63
C LEU A 32 -16.20 -13.17 9.24
N ASN A 33 -16.91 -13.88 10.11
CA ASN A 33 -17.42 -15.22 9.82
C ASN A 33 -18.46 -15.17 8.69
N GLU A 34 -19.40 -14.23 8.73
CA GLU A 34 -20.40 -14.02 7.67
C GLU A 34 -19.72 -13.77 6.31
N ALA A 35 -18.70 -12.92 6.27
CA ALA A 35 -17.93 -12.65 5.05
C ALA A 35 -17.19 -13.90 4.52
N THR A 36 -16.75 -14.79 5.42
CA THR A 36 -16.11 -16.06 5.05
C THR A 36 -17.10 -16.96 4.30
N ASP A 37 -18.32 -17.09 4.84
CA ASP A 37 -19.38 -17.89 4.26
C ASP A 37 -19.79 -17.33 2.88
N GLU A 38 -19.93 -16.01 2.75
CA GLU A 38 -20.24 -15.36 1.47
C GLU A 38 -19.16 -15.58 0.41
N LEU A 39 -17.89 -15.46 0.80
CA LEU A 39 -16.77 -15.63 -0.13
C LEU A 39 -16.59 -17.05 -0.58
N SER A 40 -16.76 -18.04 0.31
CA SER A 40 -16.69 -19.46 -0.05
C SER A 40 -17.66 -19.83 -1.18
N ASN A 41 -18.79 -19.14 -1.26
CA ASN A 41 -19.81 -19.33 -2.29
C ASN A 41 -19.56 -18.51 -3.57
N SER A 42 -18.59 -17.58 -3.58
CA SER A 42 -18.43 -16.57 -4.64
C SER A 42 -16.99 -16.31 -5.10
N ILE A 43 -16.05 -17.22 -4.79
CA ILE A 43 -14.59 -17.11 -5.04
C ILE A 43 -14.24 -16.68 -6.48
N ASN A 44 -15.11 -16.86 -7.47
CA ASN A 44 -14.83 -16.53 -8.86
C ASN A 44 -15.32 -15.15 -9.33
N GLN A 45 -16.02 -14.35 -8.52
CA GLN A 45 -16.79 -13.21 -9.04
C GLN A 45 -16.26 -11.81 -8.70
N ASN A 46 -15.43 -11.62 -7.66
CA ASN A 46 -14.97 -10.27 -7.32
C ASN A 46 -13.56 -10.24 -6.69
N PHE A 47 -12.57 -9.92 -7.53
CA PHE A 47 -11.16 -9.75 -7.16
C PHE A 47 -10.95 -8.77 -6.00
N ASN A 48 -11.64 -7.62 -6.00
CA ASN A 48 -11.49 -6.62 -4.95
C ASN A 48 -11.96 -7.17 -3.59
N ASN A 49 -13.01 -7.99 -3.57
CA ASN A 49 -13.49 -8.62 -2.34
C ASN A 49 -12.52 -9.69 -1.82
N ILE A 50 -11.97 -10.53 -2.70
CA ILE A 50 -10.94 -11.55 -2.38
C ILE A 50 -9.74 -10.89 -1.72
N ILE A 51 -9.23 -9.85 -2.36
CA ILE A 51 -8.09 -9.09 -1.88
C ILE A 51 -8.39 -8.39 -0.55
N SER A 52 -9.54 -7.70 -0.46
CA SER A 52 -9.92 -6.97 0.75
C SER A 52 -10.05 -7.90 1.94
N TYR A 53 -10.69 -9.05 1.74
CA TYR A 53 -10.88 -10.07 2.76
C TYR A 53 -9.56 -10.70 3.18
N GLY A 54 -8.80 -11.25 2.24
CA GLY A 54 -7.57 -11.96 2.60
C GLY A 54 -6.52 -11.02 3.19
N TRP A 55 -6.48 -9.75 2.76
CA TRP A 55 -5.67 -8.75 3.44
C TRP A 55 -6.16 -8.47 4.86
N THR A 56 -7.47 -8.30 5.06
CA THR A 56 -8.06 -8.03 6.38
C THR A 56 -7.77 -9.16 7.34
N LEU A 57 -7.96 -10.40 6.89
CA LEU A 57 -7.69 -11.61 7.65
C LEU A 57 -6.22 -11.70 8.06
N SER A 58 -5.30 -11.52 7.10
CA SER A 58 -3.86 -11.52 7.35
C SER A 58 -3.44 -10.38 8.28
N PHE A 59 -4.02 -9.19 8.11
CA PHE A 59 -3.73 -8.05 8.96
C PHE A 59 -4.16 -8.29 10.41
N LEU A 60 -5.36 -8.84 10.63
CA LEU A 60 -5.87 -9.16 11.95
C LEU A 60 -4.99 -10.23 12.63
N ASN A 61 -4.52 -11.22 11.87
CA ASN A 61 -3.61 -12.27 12.37
C ASN A 61 -2.24 -11.69 12.76
N VAL A 62 -1.58 -10.95 11.86
CA VAL A 62 -0.29 -10.28 12.11
C VAL A 62 -0.37 -9.32 13.30
N SER A 63 -1.52 -8.67 13.46
CA SER A 63 -1.78 -7.73 14.56
C SER A 63 -2.27 -8.41 15.84
N LYS A 64 -2.38 -9.75 15.85
CA LYS A 64 -2.81 -10.59 16.99
C LYS A 64 -4.23 -10.30 17.49
N TYR A 65 -5.12 -9.79 16.63
CA TYR A 65 -6.54 -9.68 16.95
C TYR A 65 -7.26 -11.03 16.82
N ILE A 66 -6.76 -11.90 15.94
CA ILE A 66 -7.21 -13.27 15.76
C ILE A 66 -6.00 -14.20 15.75
N ASN A 67 -6.23 -15.49 15.98
CA ASN A 67 -5.20 -16.52 15.93
C ASN A 67 -5.68 -17.66 15.02
N ILE A 68 -5.28 -17.59 13.75
CA ILE A 68 -5.66 -18.55 12.72
C ILE A 68 -4.44 -18.89 11.87
N ASN A 69 -4.44 -20.07 11.25
CA ASN A 69 -3.45 -20.41 10.25
C ASN A 69 -3.89 -19.86 8.89
N THR A 70 -3.50 -18.63 8.58
CA THR A 70 -3.94 -17.96 7.35
C THR A 70 -3.45 -18.65 6.08
N ASP A 71 -2.36 -19.44 6.13
CA ASP A 71 -1.89 -20.20 4.96
C ASP A 71 -2.89 -21.27 4.52
N LEU A 72 -3.60 -21.88 5.47
CA LEU A 72 -4.66 -22.85 5.16
C LEU A 72 -5.92 -22.16 4.62
N TYR A 73 -6.30 -21.02 5.20
CA TYR A 73 -7.55 -20.34 4.83
C TYR A 73 -7.43 -19.54 3.53
N LEU A 74 -6.23 -19.09 3.19
CA LEU A 74 -5.99 -18.19 2.05
C LEU A 74 -5.31 -18.87 0.87
N GLU A 75 -5.10 -20.19 0.89
CA GLU A 75 -4.45 -20.92 -0.19
C GLU A 75 -5.09 -20.66 -1.57
N ASP A 76 -6.40 -20.87 -1.69
CA ASP A 76 -7.12 -20.64 -2.96
C ASP A 76 -7.10 -19.15 -3.37
N PHE A 77 -7.06 -18.25 -2.37
CA PHE A 77 -6.99 -16.80 -2.59
C PHE A 77 -5.60 -16.42 -3.11
N ASP A 78 -4.54 -16.98 -2.54
CA ASP A 78 -3.14 -16.78 -2.94
C ASP A 78 -2.94 -17.22 -4.40
N ASP A 79 -3.52 -18.36 -4.79
CA ASP A 79 -3.50 -18.87 -6.17
C ASP A 79 -4.24 -17.94 -7.16
N HIS A 80 -5.39 -17.41 -6.75
CA HIS A 80 -6.13 -16.44 -7.55
C HIS A 80 -5.35 -15.13 -7.70
N VAL A 81 -4.78 -14.61 -6.61
CA VAL A 81 -3.94 -13.41 -6.60
C VAL A 81 -2.71 -13.59 -7.48
N TYR A 82 -2.08 -14.76 -7.46
CA TYR A 82 -0.97 -15.08 -8.36
C TYR A 82 -1.40 -15.01 -9.83
N LYS A 83 -2.53 -15.65 -10.19
CA LYS A 83 -3.06 -15.62 -11.57
C LYS A 83 -3.32 -14.20 -12.05
N VAL A 84 -3.99 -13.38 -11.22
CA VAL A 84 -4.27 -11.97 -11.56
C VAL A 84 -2.97 -11.18 -11.68
N THR A 85 -2.00 -11.41 -10.79
CA THR A 85 -0.68 -10.77 -10.90
C THR A 85 -0.02 -11.08 -12.24
N MET A 86 0.01 -12.35 -12.66
CA MET A 86 0.62 -12.73 -13.94
C MET A 86 -0.13 -12.12 -15.13
N GLN A 87 -1.46 -12.06 -15.07
CA GLN A 87 -2.27 -11.41 -16.10
C GLN A 87 -1.95 -9.92 -16.23
N GLU A 88 -1.97 -9.18 -15.13
CA GLU A 88 -1.64 -7.75 -15.10
C GLU A 88 -0.19 -7.47 -15.51
N LEU A 89 0.73 -8.38 -15.21
CA LEU A 89 2.13 -8.28 -15.66
C LEU A 89 2.27 -8.53 -17.17
N SER A 90 1.41 -9.33 -17.78
CA SER A 90 1.46 -9.67 -19.21
C SER A 90 0.90 -8.60 -20.15
N VAL A 91 -0.05 -7.78 -19.68
CA VAL A 91 -0.67 -6.73 -20.51
C VAL A 91 0.22 -5.51 -20.66
N LYS A 92 0.18 -4.85 -21.82
CA LYS A 92 0.96 -3.63 -22.08
C LYS A 92 0.41 -2.44 -21.29
N ASP A 93 -0.90 -2.26 -21.36
CA ASP A 93 -1.64 -1.23 -20.63
C ASP A 93 -2.17 -1.88 -19.35
N PHE A 94 -1.51 -1.58 -18.24
CA PHE A 94 -1.81 -2.16 -16.94
C PHE A 94 -2.45 -1.12 -16.03
N ASN A 95 -3.25 -1.58 -15.07
CA ASN A 95 -3.84 -0.68 -14.09
C ASN A 95 -2.92 -0.52 -12.87
N ILE A 96 -2.45 0.70 -12.62
CA ILE A 96 -1.56 1.01 -11.49
C ILE A 96 -2.25 0.73 -10.15
N ASP A 97 -3.55 0.99 -10.03
CA ASP A 97 -4.31 0.71 -8.82
C ASP A 97 -4.26 -0.78 -8.47
N ILE A 98 -4.53 -1.63 -9.45
CA ILE A 98 -4.51 -3.09 -9.29
C ILE A 98 -3.13 -3.57 -8.85
N LEU A 99 -2.05 -3.06 -9.45
CA LEU A 99 -0.69 -3.44 -9.08
C LEU A 99 -0.31 -3.00 -7.65
N LEU A 100 -0.71 -1.80 -7.25
CA LEU A 100 -0.48 -1.31 -5.89
C LEU A 100 -1.28 -2.11 -4.85
N ASP A 101 -2.48 -2.53 -5.22
CA ASP A 101 -3.38 -3.35 -4.42
C ASP A 101 -2.85 -4.78 -4.24
N LEU A 102 -2.46 -5.43 -5.33
CA LEU A 102 -1.74 -6.70 -5.29
C LEU A 102 -0.52 -6.62 -4.37
N THR A 103 0.24 -5.53 -4.45
CA THR A 103 1.41 -5.31 -3.59
C THR A 103 1.02 -5.22 -2.11
N ASN A 104 -0.11 -4.59 -1.76
CA ASN A 104 -0.60 -4.53 -0.38
C ASN A 104 -0.89 -5.92 0.19
N TYR A 105 -1.60 -6.73 -0.59
CA TYR A 105 -1.94 -8.10 -0.25
C TYR A 105 -0.67 -8.95 -0.05
N LEU A 106 0.21 -8.96 -1.05
CA LEU A 106 1.42 -9.79 -1.02
C LEU A 106 2.34 -9.40 0.15
N ILE A 107 2.47 -8.11 0.49
CA ILE A 107 3.29 -7.69 1.63
C ILE A 107 2.71 -8.17 2.95
N ILE A 108 1.38 -8.09 3.16
CA ILE A 108 0.82 -8.55 4.44
C ILE A 108 0.98 -10.06 4.59
N ARG A 109 0.82 -10.82 3.50
CA ARG A 109 1.09 -12.28 3.47
C ARG A 109 2.55 -12.60 3.79
N LEU A 110 3.51 -11.84 3.26
CA LEU A 110 4.94 -12.00 3.62
C LEU A 110 5.23 -11.75 5.10
N ARG A 111 4.47 -10.86 5.73
CA ARG A 111 4.61 -10.51 7.15
C ARG A 111 3.96 -11.51 8.08
N ASP A 112 3.03 -12.31 7.56
CA ASP A 112 2.32 -13.30 8.35
C ASP A 112 3.29 -14.33 8.93
N LYS A 113 2.91 -14.93 10.05
CA LYS A 113 3.73 -15.94 10.73
C LYS A 113 2.84 -17.05 11.24
N ASN A 114 2.67 -18.06 10.41
CA ASN A 114 1.88 -19.24 10.77
C ASN A 114 2.73 -20.36 11.38
N PRO A 115 2.16 -21.21 12.24
CA PRO A 115 2.76 -22.48 12.59
C PRO A 115 2.93 -23.35 11.33
N ASN A 116 4.11 -23.95 11.15
CA ASN A 116 4.47 -24.78 9.99
C ASN A 116 4.41 -24.06 8.63
N GLU A 117 4.70 -22.76 8.64
CA GLU A 117 4.72 -21.93 7.44
C GLU A 117 5.53 -22.54 6.28
N GLU A 118 4.91 -22.59 5.11
CA GLU A 118 5.52 -23.13 3.90
C GLU A 118 6.39 -22.08 3.21
N PHE A 119 7.70 -22.28 3.25
CA PHE A 119 8.69 -21.37 2.65
C PHE A 119 8.38 -21.01 1.19
N TYR A 120 7.88 -21.97 0.40
CA TYR A 120 7.65 -21.76 -1.03
C TYR A 120 6.56 -20.70 -1.31
N ARG A 121 5.53 -20.56 -0.46
CA ARG A 121 4.47 -19.57 -0.65
C ARG A 121 5.00 -18.16 -0.49
N LYS A 122 5.78 -17.94 0.58
CA LYS A 122 6.47 -16.66 0.78
C LYS A 122 7.44 -16.33 -0.34
N PHE A 123 8.13 -17.34 -0.85
CA PHE A 123 8.98 -17.15 -2.03
C PHE A 123 8.16 -16.63 -3.22
N ILE A 124 7.03 -17.28 -3.55
CA ILE A 124 6.14 -16.84 -4.64
C ILE A 124 5.66 -15.41 -4.42
N HIS A 125 5.21 -15.05 -3.21
CA HIS A 125 4.77 -13.69 -2.93
C HIS A 125 5.88 -12.65 -3.10
N ALA A 126 7.10 -12.96 -2.64
CA ALA A 126 8.25 -12.09 -2.80
C ALA A 126 8.62 -11.90 -4.28
N GLU A 127 8.58 -12.97 -5.08
CA GLU A 127 8.83 -12.90 -6.53
C GLU A 127 7.76 -12.09 -7.25
N CYS A 128 6.47 -12.27 -6.92
CA CYS A 128 5.39 -11.44 -7.45
C CYS A 128 5.63 -9.95 -7.18
N ILE A 129 5.99 -9.57 -5.95
CA ILE A 129 6.27 -8.17 -5.63
C ILE A 129 7.47 -7.65 -6.43
N LYS A 130 8.54 -8.42 -6.58
CA LYS A 130 9.69 -8.01 -7.42
C LYS A 130 9.28 -7.74 -8.86
N LEU A 131 8.46 -8.62 -9.44
CA LEU A 131 7.98 -8.45 -10.81
C LEU A 131 7.08 -7.21 -10.96
N ILE A 132 6.16 -7.00 -10.01
CA ILE A 132 5.31 -5.80 -9.97
C ILE A 132 6.18 -4.54 -9.87
N ILE A 133 7.13 -4.53 -8.94
CA ILE A 133 8.04 -3.39 -8.74
C ILE A 133 8.85 -3.11 -10.00
N ASN A 134 9.42 -4.12 -10.66
CA ASN A 134 10.16 -3.92 -11.91
C ASN A 134 9.28 -3.29 -12.99
N LYS A 135 8.01 -3.72 -13.11
CA LYS A 135 7.07 -3.15 -14.07
C LYS A 135 6.73 -1.69 -13.75
N LEU A 136 6.53 -1.39 -12.47
CA LEU A 136 6.28 -0.02 -12.00
C LEU A 136 7.53 0.88 -12.15
N ASP A 137 8.74 0.34 -11.96
CA ASP A 137 10.02 1.03 -12.15
C ASP A 137 10.18 1.47 -13.62
N CYS A 138 9.89 0.57 -14.57
CA CYS A 138 9.85 0.91 -16.00
C CYS A 138 8.85 2.04 -16.30
N TYR A 139 7.70 2.05 -15.65
CA TYR A 139 6.72 3.14 -15.80
C TYR A 139 7.24 4.47 -15.24
N LEU A 140 7.88 4.44 -14.07
CA LEU A 140 8.52 5.63 -13.49
C LEU A 140 9.58 6.18 -14.45
N ASP A 141 10.45 5.34 -14.99
CA ASP A 141 11.49 5.76 -15.93
C ASP A 141 10.89 6.37 -17.21
N LEU A 142 9.83 5.78 -17.75
CA LEU A 142 9.10 6.34 -18.90
C LEU A 142 8.52 7.71 -18.58
N CYS A 143 7.87 7.87 -17.43
CA CYS A 143 7.34 9.16 -16.99
C CYS A 143 8.46 10.19 -16.83
N ILE A 144 9.54 9.84 -16.14
CA ILE A 144 10.67 10.72 -15.85
C ILE A 144 11.38 11.17 -17.13
N SER A 145 11.41 10.32 -18.16
CA SER A 145 11.96 10.68 -19.48
C SER A 145 11.12 11.72 -20.24
N ASN A 146 9.84 11.90 -19.86
CA ASN A 146 8.96 12.88 -20.49
C ASN A 146 9.20 14.29 -19.94
N LYS A 147 9.38 15.26 -20.85
CA LYS A 147 9.63 16.67 -20.50
C LYS A 147 8.45 17.37 -19.80
N LYS A 148 7.22 16.87 -19.97
CA LYS A 148 6.01 17.43 -19.35
C LYS A 148 5.16 16.28 -18.82
N LEU A 149 5.04 16.22 -17.50
CA LEU A 149 4.21 15.23 -16.83
C LEU A 149 2.78 15.73 -16.70
N THR A 150 1.81 14.85 -16.95
CA THR A 150 0.41 15.13 -16.61
C THR A 150 0.20 15.05 -15.11
N LYS A 151 -0.88 15.66 -14.60
CA LYS A 151 -1.25 15.54 -13.17
C LYS A 151 -1.43 14.09 -12.75
N GLU A 152 -2.09 13.30 -13.58
CA GLU A 152 -2.31 11.86 -13.34
C GLU A 152 -0.99 11.08 -13.27
N GLN A 153 -0.02 11.38 -14.15
CA GLN A 153 1.30 10.76 -14.10
C GLN A 153 2.03 11.10 -12.79
N ILE A 154 2.00 12.36 -12.36
CA ILE A 154 2.63 12.80 -11.10
C ILE A 154 1.96 12.08 -9.92
N HIS A 155 0.63 12.01 -9.93
CA HIS A 155 -0.15 11.29 -8.93
C HIS A 155 0.25 9.82 -8.84
N ASN A 156 0.24 9.11 -9.96
CA ASN A 156 0.59 7.70 -10.02
C ASN A 156 2.05 7.46 -9.61
N CYS A 157 2.99 8.27 -10.11
CA CYS A 157 4.39 8.14 -9.74
C CYS A 157 4.60 8.31 -8.23
N SER A 158 3.98 9.31 -7.61
CA SER A 158 4.12 9.56 -6.17
C SER A 158 3.58 8.40 -5.31
N ARG A 159 2.45 7.80 -5.71
CA ARG A 159 1.88 6.60 -5.07
C ARG A 159 2.78 5.38 -5.22
N ILE A 160 3.36 5.18 -6.40
CA ILE A 160 4.33 4.11 -6.65
C ILE A 160 5.56 4.32 -5.75
N LEU A 161 6.15 5.51 -5.71
CA LEU A 161 7.33 5.80 -4.87
C LEU A 161 7.07 5.53 -3.39
N LEU A 162 5.89 5.92 -2.90
CA LEU A 162 5.48 5.59 -1.54
C LEU A 162 5.40 4.08 -1.32
N LYS A 163 4.68 3.36 -2.19
CA LYS A 163 4.54 1.91 -2.06
C LYS A 163 5.89 1.21 -2.09
N TYR A 164 6.73 1.59 -3.04
CA TYR A 164 8.07 1.08 -3.24
C TYR A 164 8.96 1.27 -2.01
N SER A 165 8.95 2.46 -1.42
CA SER A 165 9.68 2.75 -0.19
C SER A 165 9.33 1.81 0.97
N TYR A 166 8.06 1.40 1.02
CA TYR A 166 7.54 0.49 2.03
C TYR A 166 7.92 -0.95 1.73
N CYS A 167 7.84 -1.39 0.46
CA CYS A 167 8.24 -2.74 0.00
C CYS A 167 9.69 -3.08 0.36
N LEU A 168 10.60 -2.12 0.19
CA LEU A 168 12.03 -2.27 0.47
C LEU A 168 12.37 -2.51 1.95
N ASN A 169 11.37 -2.53 2.85
CA ASN A 169 11.55 -2.99 4.23
C ASN A 169 11.39 -4.51 4.38
N PHE A 170 10.77 -5.17 3.40
CA PHE A 170 10.39 -6.58 3.47
C PHE A 170 11.09 -7.44 2.41
N ILE A 171 11.50 -6.83 1.30
CA ILE A 171 12.16 -7.54 0.20
C ILE A 171 13.47 -6.83 -0.12
N ASP A 172 14.57 -7.58 -0.16
CA ASP A 172 15.84 -7.09 -0.66
C ASP A 172 15.78 -7.01 -2.18
N ILE A 173 15.74 -5.79 -2.69
CA ILE A 173 15.85 -5.50 -4.11
C ILE A 173 16.90 -4.37 -4.21
N ARG A 174 18.18 -4.75 -4.41
CA ARG A 174 19.32 -3.80 -4.29
C ARG A 174 19.39 -2.80 -5.45
N LYS A 175 19.22 -3.24 -6.71
CA LYS A 175 19.26 -2.33 -7.88
C LYS A 175 18.21 -1.22 -7.80
N THR A 176 17.08 -1.57 -7.23
CA THR A 176 15.86 -0.79 -7.07
C THR A 176 15.89 0.21 -5.91
N SER A 177 16.77 0.02 -4.90
CA SER A 177 16.92 1.04 -3.84
C SER A 177 17.57 2.32 -4.37
N ASP A 178 18.50 2.19 -5.31
CA ASP A 178 19.18 3.33 -5.93
C ASP A 178 18.24 4.03 -6.92
N SER A 179 17.43 3.26 -7.66
CA SER A 179 16.36 3.78 -8.54
C SER A 179 15.38 4.68 -7.78
N LEU A 180 14.87 4.20 -6.64
CA LEU A 180 13.95 4.97 -5.79
C LEU A 180 14.51 6.34 -5.39
N ILE A 181 15.79 6.40 -5.01
CA ILE A 181 16.45 7.66 -4.61
C ILE A 181 16.52 8.61 -5.81
N ASN A 182 16.93 8.11 -6.97
CA ASN A 182 17.04 8.91 -8.19
C ASN A 182 15.68 9.47 -8.62
N HIS A 183 14.62 8.67 -8.52
CA HIS A 183 13.25 9.12 -8.81
C HIS A 183 12.77 10.18 -7.82
N ILE A 184 13.03 10.02 -6.52
CA ILE A 184 12.70 11.05 -5.51
C ILE A 184 13.44 12.36 -5.83
N ILE A 185 14.73 12.30 -6.17
CA ILE A 185 15.52 13.49 -6.56
C ILE A 185 14.91 14.16 -7.79
N PHE A 186 14.51 13.38 -8.80
CA PHE A 186 13.85 13.92 -9.98
C PHE A 186 12.58 14.69 -9.58
N PHE A 187 11.70 14.13 -8.76
CA PHE A 187 10.46 14.82 -8.37
C PHE A 187 10.72 16.07 -7.52
N ILE A 188 11.74 16.07 -6.65
CA ILE A 188 12.15 17.29 -5.94
C ILE A 188 12.54 18.39 -6.94
N ASN A 189 13.37 18.07 -7.92
CA ASN A 189 13.79 19.02 -8.95
C ASN A 189 12.61 19.46 -9.83
N TYR A 190 11.73 18.54 -10.19
CA TYR A 190 10.53 18.83 -10.96
C TYR A 190 9.65 19.86 -10.25
N PHE A 191 9.37 19.67 -8.96
CA PHE A 191 8.53 20.59 -8.21
C PHE A 191 9.21 21.94 -7.97
N ASN A 192 10.52 21.97 -7.74
CA ASN A 192 11.28 23.23 -7.66
C ASN A 192 11.21 24.04 -8.96
N ASN A 193 11.31 23.37 -10.11
CA ASN A 193 11.26 24.02 -11.42
C ASN A 193 9.84 24.42 -11.84
N ASN A 194 8.81 23.89 -11.19
CA ASN A 194 7.40 24.16 -11.48
C ASN A 194 6.69 24.79 -10.27
N SER A 195 7.41 25.67 -9.55
CA SER A 195 6.98 26.33 -8.31
C SER A 195 5.59 26.97 -8.40
N ASP A 196 5.22 27.49 -9.56
CA ASP A 196 3.98 28.26 -9.75
C ASP A 196 2.73 27.37 -9.69
N THR A 197 2.89 26.07 -9.91
CA THR A 197 1.79 25.08 -9.91
C THR A 197 1.83 24.13 -8.73
N ILE A 198 2.80 24.30 -7.84
CA ILE A 198 3.11 23.32 -6.79
C ILE A 198 1.98 23.10 -5.79
N ASN A 199 1.17 24.14 -5.55
CA ASN A 199 0.00 24.08 -4.67
C ASN A 199 -1.07 23.08 -5.17
N LEU A 200 -0.99 22.66 -6.43
CA LEU A 200 -1.88 21.67 -7.02
C LEU A 200 -1.48 20.21 -6.71
N TYR A 201 -0.32 20.01 -6.08
CA TYR A 201 0.32 18.70 -5.89
C TYR A 201 0.57 18.34 -4.41
N HIS A 202 -0.30 18.79 -3.51
CA HIS A 202 -0.13 18.59 -2.07
C HIS A 202 -0.04 17.11 -1.67
N ASP A 203 -0.97 16.29 -2.16
CA ASP A 203 -1.01 14.85 -1.84
C ASP A 203 0.24 14.14 -2.36
N GLU A 204 0.67 14.47 -3.58
CA GLU A 204 1.83 13.85 -4.22
C GLU A 204 3.13 14.19 -3.48
N ILE A 205 3.29 15.44 -3.07
CA ILE A 205 4.43 15.87 -2.24
C ILE A 205 4.38 15.14 -0.88
N SER A 206 3.19 15.00 -0.29
CA SER A 206 3.01 14.26 0.96
C SER A 206 3.39 12.79 0.83
N PHE A 207 3.04 12.14 -0.28
CA PHE A 207 3.44 10.75 -0.57
C PHE A 207 4.95 10.62 -0.72
N ILE A 208 5.62 11.55 -1.40
CA ILE A 208 7.08 11.53 -1.58
C ILE A 208 7.81 11.81 -0.25
N ILE A 209 7.28 12.70 0.60
CA ILE A 209 7.79 12.90 1.96
C ILE A 209 7.71 11.60 2.76
N LEU A 210 6.56 10.93 2.75
CA LEU A 210 6.39 9.65 3.43
C LEU A 210 7.32 8.57 2.89
N ALA A 211 7.52 8.52 1.57
CA ALA A 211 8.46 7.61 0.93
C ALA A 211 9.88 7.83 1.48
N THR A 212 10.28 9.09 1.59
CA THR A 212 11.59 9.49 2.12
C THR A 212 11.75 9.18 3.61
N ILE A 213 10.68 9.35 4.40
CA ILE A 213 10.63 8.99 5.83
C ILE A 213 10.84 7.48 5.99
N ASN A 214 10.14 6.65 5.22
CA ASN A 214 10.26 5.19 5.28
C ASN A 214 11.71 4.73 5.06
N ARG A 215 12.46 5.42 4.20
CA ARG A 215 13.87 5.11 3.91
C ARG A 215 14.88 5.84 4.81
N LYS A 216 14.43 6.71 5.70
CA LYS A 216 15.27 7.47 6.65
C LYS A 216 16.35 8.33 5.97
N HIS A 217 16.12 8.80 4.75
CA HIS A 217 17.07 9.67 4.04
C HIS A 217 16.98 11.12 4.52
N LYS A 218 17.78 11.47 5.54
CA LYS A 218 17.73 12.77 6.21
C LYS A 218 17.93 13.98 5.27
N ILE A 219 18.83 13.87 4.29
CA ILE A 219 19.16 14.97 3.36
C ILE A 219 17.95 15.29 2.47
N LEU A 220 17.41 14.28 1.78
CA LEU A 220 16.22 14.44 0.93
C LEU A 220 15.01 14.93 1.73
N LEU A 221 14.86 14.43 2.96
CA LEU A 221 13.77 14.84 3.85
C LEU A 221 13.84 16.34 4.18
N LYS A 222 15.04 16.88 4.41
CA LYS A 222 15.23 18.31 4.65
C LYS A 222 14.77 19.13 3.44
N SER A 223 15.21 18.77 2.24
CA SER A 223 14.84 19.46 0.99
C SER A 223 13.33 19.42 0.74
N LEU A 224 12.69 18.26 0.93
CA LEU A 224 11.24 18.13 0.79
C LEU A 224 10.46 18.92 1.85
N TYR A 225 10.96 19.01 3.08
CA TYR A 225 10.31 19.83 4.10
C TYR A 225 10.45 21.32 3.86
N GLU A 226 11.58 21.78 3.33
CA GLU A 226 11.76 23.17 2.93
C GLU A 226 10.76 23.53 1.83
N LEU A 227 10.64 22.68 0.81
CA LEU A 227 9.65 22.80 -0.25
C LEU A 227 8.22 22.79 0.34
N TYR A 228 7.87 21.80 1.16
CA TYR A 228 6.54 21.73 1.77
C TYR A 228 6.20 22.97 2.62
N LYS A 229 7.14 23.45 3.44
CA LYS A 229 6.92 24.67 4.25
C LYS A 229 6.74 25.91 3.39
N LEU A 230 7.49 26.04 2.30
CA LEU A 230 7.44 27.22 1.46
C LEU A 230 6.06 27.39 0.81
N TYR A 231 5.39 26.29 0.48
CA TYR A 231 4.13 26.31 -0.26
C TYR A 231 2.89 25.96 0.56
N PHE A 232 3.04 25.26 1.69
CA PHE A 232 1.93 24.81 2.53
C PHE A 232 2.03 25.29 3.99
N SER A 233 2.76 26.39 4.24
CA SER A 233 3.03 26.97 5.58
C SER A 233 1.80 27.18 6.49
N GLN A 234 0.59 27.31 5.93
CA GLN A 234 -0.65 27.48 6.70
C GLN A 234 -1.22 26.15 7.24
N GLU A 235 -0.79 25.01 6.69
CA GLU A 235 -1.22 23.69 7.14
C GLU A 235 -0.33 23.18 8.26
N LYS A 236 -0.80 23.37 9.50
CA LYS A 236 -0.02 23.12 10.73
C LYS A 236 0.34 21.65 11.00
N ASN A 237 -0.07 20.69 10.17
CA ASN A 237 0.27 19.29 10.38
C ASN A 237 0.51 18.59 9.05
N ILE A 238 1.70 17.99 8.91
CA ILE A 238 1.85 16.80 8.05
C ILE A 238 0.72 15.84 8.48
N PRO A 239 -0.12 15.31 7.56
CA PRO A 239 -1.44 14.74 7.90
C PRO A 239 -1.44 13.56 8.89
N PHE A 240 -0.27 13.05 9.28
CA PHE A 240 -0.11 11.71 9.84
C PHE A 240 0.51 11.68 11.25
N LYS A 241 0.19 12.68 12.10
CA LYS A 241 0.33 12.52 13.58
C LYS A 241 -0.48 11.30 14.05
N LYS A 242 -0.04 10.65 15.13
CA LYS A 242 -0.71 9.48 15.74
C LYS A 242 -2.20 9.79 16.03
N LYS A 243 -3.09 9.53 15.08
CA LYS A 243 -4.54 9.60 15.26
C LYS A 243 -5.02 8.27 15.86
N ASN A 244 -6.05 8.33 16.72
CA ASN A 244 -6.70 7.13 17.20
C ASN A 244 -7.34 6.39 16.01
N LYS A 245 -6.85 5.17 15.70
CA LYS A 245 -7.21 4.41 14.50
C LYS A 245 -8.72 4.15 14.37
N SER A 246 -9.45 4.05 15.49
CA SER A 246 -10.90 3.84 15.50
C SER A 246 -11.70 5.05 14.99
N CYS A 247 -11.11 6.25 15.00
CA CYS A 247 -11.79 7.51 14.66
C CYS A 247 -11.31 8.10 13.32
N VAL A 248 -10.44 7.40 12.60
CA VAL A 248 -9.92 7.82 11.30
C VAL A 248 -10.95 7.46 10.21
N ASN A 249 -11.08 8.28 9.16
CA ASN A 249 -11.88 7.92 7.99
C ASN A 249 -11.30 6.66 7.31
N ASN A 250 -12.07 5.97 6.47
CA ASN A 250 -11.64 4.68 5.92
C ASN A 250 -10.33 4.83 5.10
N HIS A 251 -10.23 5.83 4.23
CA HIS A 251 -9.05 6.02 3.38
C HIS A 251 -7.76 6.27 4.14
N ASP A 252 -7.79 7.23 5.08
CA ASP A 252 -6.63 7.57 5.89
C ASP A 252 -6.17 6.33 6.70
N LEU A 253 -7.12 5.51 7.16
CA LEU A 253 -6.83 4.29 7.89
C LEU A 253 -6.13 3.26 6.98
N ILE A 254 -6.72 2.93 5.82
CA ILE A 254 -6.12 1.99 4.86
C ILE A 254 -4.72 2.46 4.48
N PHE A 255 -4.59 3.73 4.14
CA PHE A 255 -3.34 4.35 3.75
C PHE A 255 -2.26 4.18 4.82
N LEU A 256 -2.59 4.47 6.09
CA LEU A 256 -1.68 4.30 7.22
C LEU A 256 -1.28 2.84 7.43
N LEU A 257 -2.22 1.90 7.30
CA LEU A 257 -1.95 0.47 7.53
C LEU A 257 -1.12 -0.17 6.42
N THR A 258 -1.21 0.35 5.19
CA THR A 258 -0.58 -0.24 4.00
C THR A 258 0.73 0.44 3.57
N ASN A 259 1.04 1.64 4.09
CA ASN A 259 2.21 2.42 3.63
C ASN A 259 3.17 2.86 4.74
N ARG A 260 2.91 2.51 6.00
CA ARG A 260 3.75 2.94 7.13
C ARG A 260 4.33 1.75 7.87
N SER A 261 5.65 1.69 7.98
CA SER A 261 6.30 0.70 8.83
C SER A 261 5.97 1.01 10.30
N THR A 262 5.16 0.17 10.95
CA THR A 262 4.98 0.21 12.40
C THR A 262 6.25 -0.34 13.05
N LYS A 263 7.21 0.55 13.32
CA LYS A 263 8.28 0.32 14.29
C LYS A 263 7.95 1.10 15.55
#